data_AF-A0A426R0H0-F1
#
_entry.id   AF-A0A426R0H0-F1
#
_cell.length_a   1.000
_cell.length_b   1.000
_cell.length_c   1.000
_cell.angle_alpha   90.00
_cell.angle_beta   90.00
_cell.angle_gamma   90.00
#
_symmetry.space_group_name_H-M   'P 1'
#
loop_
_entity.id
_entity.type
_entity.pdbx_description
1 polymer ?
#
loop_
_entity_poly.entity_id
_entity_poly.type
_entity_poly.pdbx_seq_one_letter_code
_entity_poly.pdbx_strand_id
1 'polypeptide(L)'
;MIWYVSYGSNLLAERFRTYLTGSAADGEFGFHPPAPSPAPPADDRWLWIDHALYFAGVSQRWTGSAAFVSTERGDVRSVAHGYLVEHDQFAHLLAVENVVDDIHVVEPTEIEVGAVGLLDIDRRGQAFRGKYDAVLRLPDIDGIPAVTVTSSTVRERGTPADRYVQTIGRGVAASPFDVDADTYVADAIARSSTITLPEESDESRLPR
;
A
#
# COMPACT_ATOMS: atom_id res chain seq x y z
N MET A 1 -12.98 -13.01 4.49
CA MET A 1 -11.69 -13.13 3.79
C MET A 1 -11.61 -11.98 2.82
N ILE A 2 -10.41 -11.47 2.59
CA ILE A 2 -10.16 -10.32 1.73
C ILE A 2 -8.86 -10.50 0.96
N TRP A 3 -8.82 -10.07 -0.30
CA TRP A 3 -7.57 -9.96 -1.04
C TRP A 3 -6.89 -8.63 -0.73
N TYR A 4 -5.78 -8.69 0.01
CA TYR A 4 -4.85 -7.56 0.13
C TYR A 4 -3.91 -7.54 -1.07
N VAL A 5 -4.08 -6.55 -1.95
CA VAL A 5 -3.30 -6.39 -3.17
C VAL A 5 -2.16 -5.41 -2.91
N SER A 6 -0.94 -5.92 -2.78
CA SER A 6 0.23 -5.07 -2.55
C SER A 6 0.92 -4.67 -3.85
N TYR A 7 1.37 -3.43 -3.96
CA TYR A 7 2.16 -2.90 -5.09
C TYR A 7 3.56 -2.41 -4.68
N GLY A 8 3.82 -2.33 -3.37
CA GLY A 8 5.02 -1.74 -2.79
C GLY A 8 5.99 -2.79 -2.27
N SER A 9 6.62 -2.52 -1.15
CA SER A 9 7.60 -3.45 -0.56
C SER A 9 7.01 -4.80 -0.16
N ASN A 10 5.69 -4.90 0.04
CA ASN A 10 4.98 -6.16 0.29
C ASN A 10 4.75 -7.00 -1.00
N LEU A 11 5.22 -6.56 -2.18
CA LEU A 11 5.42 -7.46 -3.33
C LEU A 11 6.32 -8.64 -2.96
N LEU A 12 7.31 -8.38 -2.09
CA LEU A 12 8.21 -9.39 -1.57
C LEU A 12 7.52 -10.19 -0.45
N ALA A 13 7.20 -11.46 -0.73
CA ALA A 13 6.41 -12.31 0.17
C ALA A 13 7.04 -12.50 1.57
N GLU A 14 8.37 -12.60 1.65
CA GLU A 14 9.08 -12.70 2.95
C GLU A 14 8.93 -11.43 3.80
N ARG A 15 8.83 -10.26 3.18
CA ARG A 15 8.51 -9.02 3.90
C ARG A 15 7.06 -9.04 4.37
N PHE A 16 6.13 -9.38 3.49
CA PHE A 16 4.72 -9.42 3.87
C PHE A 16 4.47 -10.41 5.03
N ARG A 17 5.15 -11.57 5.00
CA ARG A 17 5.07 -12.58 6.07
C ARG A 17 5.41 -12.02 7.46
N THR A 18 6.29 -11.02 7.58
CA THR A 18 6.62 -10.46 8.90
C THR A 18 5.44 -9.73 9.55
N TYR A 19 4.47 -9.24 8.77
CA TYR A 19 3.23 -8.68 9.34
C TYR A 19 2.35 -9.76 9.99
N LEU A 20 2.44 -11.00 9.51
CA LEU A 20 1.65 -12.12 10.04
C LEU A 20 2.36 -12.80 11.20
N THR A 21 3.64 -13.15 11.02
CA THR A 21 4.40 -13.94 12.01
C THR A 21 5.17 -13.10 13.01
N GLY A 22 5.27 -11.79 12.79
CA GLY A 22 6.16 -10.89 13.52
C GLY A 22 7.62 -11.00 13.07
N SER A 23 8.44 -10.04 13.51
CA SER A 23 9.89 -10.02 13.30
C SER A 23 10.60 -9.25 14.40
N ALA A 24 11.86 -9.61 14.68
CA ALA A 24 12.68 -8.93 15.67
C ALA A 24 13.25 -7.60 15.14
N ALA A 25 13.69 -6.73 16.05
CA ALA A 25 14.22 -5.40 15.71
C ALA A 25 15.50 -5.44 14.86
N ASP A 26 16.29 -6.50 14.99
CA ASP A 26 17.51 -6.78 14.24
C ASP A 26 17.27 -7.58 12.95
N GLY A 27 16.01 -7.95 12.66
CA GLY A 27 15.64 -8.58 11.40
C GLY A 27 15.77 -7.61 10.21
N GLU A 28 15.94 -8.15 9.00
CA GLU A 28 16.12 -7.36 7.76
C GLU A 28 15.07 -6.25 7.60
N PHE A 29 13.81 -6.57 7.91
CA PHE A 29 12.70 -5.65 7.76
C PHE A 29 12.41 -4.84 9.03
N GLY A 30 13.19 -5.00 10.10
CA GLY A 30 12.96 -4.42 11.42
C GLY A 30 11.79 -5.06 12.17
N PHE A 31 11.47 -4.52 13.35
CA PHE A 31 10.45 -5.10 14.22
C PHE A 31 9.03 -5.03 13.63
N HIS A 32 8.27 -6.12 13.78
CA HIS A 32 6.82 -6.17 13.58
C HIS A 32 6.19 -7.02 14.69
N PRO A 33 5.09 -6.56 15.33
CA PRO A 33 4.29 -7.44 16.17
C PRO A 33 3.61 -8.51 15.30
N PRO A 34 3.45 -9.74 15.81
CA PRO A 34 2.70 -10.78 15.11
C PRO A 34 1.22 -10.41 15.01
N ALA A 35 0.56 -10.85 13.94
CA ALA A 35 -0.88 -10.70 13.77
C ALA A 35 -1.66 -11.57 14.78
N PRO A 36 -2.94 -11.24 15.05
CA PRO A 36 -3.82 -12.08 15.88
C PRO A 36 -3.85 -13.54 15.41
N SER A 37 -3.79 -13.75 14.10
CA SER A 37 -3.64 -15.05 13.44
C SER A 37 -2.33 -15.07 12.63
N PRO A 38 -1.34 -15.90 12.99
CA PRO A 38 -0.07 -16.01 12.27
C PRO A 38 -0.16 -16.99 11.09
N ALA A 39 -1.36 -17.41 10.70
CA ALA A 39 -1.55 -18.31 9.56
C ALA A 39 -1.00 -17.67 8.27
N PRO A 40 -0.39 -18.46 7.37
CA PRO A 40 -0.02 -17.94 6.05
C PRO A 40 -1.27 -17.49 5.28
N PRO A 41 -1.12 -16.67 4.23
CA PRO A 41 -2.23 -16.37 3.32
C PRO A 41 -2.84 -17.66 2.80
N ALA A 42 -4.17 -17.67 2.66
CA ALA A 42 -4.89 -18.84 2.17
C ALA A 42 -4.62 -19.10 0.68
N ASP A 43 -4.25 -18.06 -0.06
CA ASP A 43 -3.82 -18.07 -1.46
C ASP A 43 -3.00 -16.81 -1.75
N ASP A 44 -2.24 -16.80 -2.84
CA ASP A 44 -1.51 -15.63 -3.35
C ASP A 44 -1.57 -15.55 -4.89
N ARG A 45 -1.53 -14.33 -5.45
CA ARG A 45 -1.56 -14.11 -6.90
C ARG A 45 -0.77 -12.90 -7.36
N TRP A 46 -0.07 -13.07 -8.46
CA TRP A 46 0.50 -11.96 -9.22
C TRP A 46 -0.53 -11.40 -10.19
N LEU A 47 -0.65 -10.06 -10.21
CA LEU A 47 -1.57 -9.35 -11.08
C LEU A 47 -1.02 -7.97 -11.46
N TRP A 48 -1.67 -7.36 -12.45
CA TRP A 48 -1.46 -5.97 -12.80
C TRP A 48 -2.68 -5.17 -12.36
N ILE A 49 -2.46 -4.05 -11.69
CA ILE A 49 -3.49 -3.07 -11.38
C ILE A 49 -3.33 -1.84 -12.27
N ASP A 50 -4.44 -1.27 -12.74
CA ASP A 50 -4.44 -0.08 -13.60
C ASP A 50 -4.34 1.22 -12.78
N HIS A 51 -3.54 1.16 -11.70
CA HIS A 51 -3.32 2.23 -10.74
C HIS A 51 -1.82 2.45 -10.61
N ALA A 52 -1.41 3.67 -10.93
CA ALA A 52 -0.02 3.94 -11.24
C ALA A 52 0.82 4.15 -9.97
N LEU A 53 1.79 3.27 -9.69
CA LEU A 53 2.72 3.34 -8.56
C LEU A 53 3.57 4.62 -8.56
N TYR A 54 3.66 5.33 -7.44
CA TYR A 54 4.52 6.49 -7.28
C TYR A 54 5.10 6.55 -5.87
N PHE A 55 6.09 7.41 -5.66
CA PHE A 55 6.74 7.62 -4.38
C PHE A 55 6.46 9.04 -3.87
N ALA A 56 5.97 9.14 -2.65
CA ALA A 56 5.72 10.42 -2.01
C ALA A 56 5.83 10.32 -0.49
N GLY A 57 5.66 11.45 0.18
CA GLY A 57 5.75 11.57 1.63
C GLY A 57 7.16 11.38 2.16
N VAL A 58 7.28 11.40 3.49
CA VAL A 58 8.51 11.07 4.22
C VAL A 58 8.20 9.93 5.18
N SER A 59 8.68 8.73 4.88
CA SER A 59 8.58 7.58 5.78
C SER A 59 9.65 7.66 6.86
N GLN A 60 9.25 7.65 8.13
CA GLN A 60 10.18 7.58 9.27
C GLN A 60 10.98 6.27 9.29
N ARG A 61 10.38 5.16 8.82
CA ARG A 61 11.03 3.84 8.79
C ARG A 61 12.08 3.75 7.70
N TRP A 62 11.85 4.36 6.53
CA TRP A 62 12.74 4.23 5.37
C TRP A 62 13.66 5.43 5.13
N THR A 63 13.53 6.51 5.92
CA THR A 63 14.28 7.77 5.72
C THR A 63 14.19 8.28 4.27
N GLY A 64 13.01 8.16 3.67
CA GLY A 64 12.72 8.48 2.26
C GLY A 64 11.24 8.31 1.95
N SER A 65 10.84 8.57 0.70
CA SER A 65 9.43 8.45 0.28
C SER A 65 8.92 7.01 0.27
N ALA A 66 7.64 6.85 0.62
CA ALA A 66 6.92 5.58 0.59
C ALA A 66 6.22 5.37 -0.75
N ALA A 67 5.94 4.11 -1.09
CA ALA A 67 5.17 3.75 -2.28
C ALA A 67 3.68 4.02 -2.07
N PHE A 68 3.03 4.56 -3.09
CA PHE A 68 1.58 4.76 -3.19
C PHE A 68 1.10 4.37 -4.59
N VAL A 69 -0.20 4.17 -4.78
CA VAL A 69 -0.82 4.09 -6.11
C VAL A 69 -1.86 5.17 -6.28
N SER A 70 -1.99 5.66 -7.51
CA SER A 70 -3.05 6.61 -7.88
C SER A 70 -4.42 6.05 -7.49
N THR A 71 -5.27 6.87 -6.90
CA THR A 71 -6.68 6.53 -6.63
C THR A 71 -7.49 6.49 -7.93
N GLU A 72 -7.09 7.29 -8.92
CA GLU A 72 -7.66 7.25 -10.26
C GLU A 72 -7.05 6.12 -11.08
N ARG A 73 -7.92 5.38 -11.79
CA ARG A 73 -7.53 4.41 -12.80
C ARG A 73 -6.92 5.12 -14.01
N GLY A 74 -5.86 4.57 -14.57
CA GLY A 74 -5.23 5.11 -15.78
C GLY A 74 -4.54 4.05 -16.64
N ASP A 75 -3.84 4.50 -17.67
CA ASP A 75 -3.17 3.61 -18.63
C ASP A 75 -1.86 3.00 -18.09
N VAL A 76 -1.29 3.60 -17.02
CA VAL A 76 -0.08 3.10 -16.38
C VAL A 76 -0.44 2.03 -15.36
N ARG A 77 -0.01 0.80 -15.65
CA ARG A 77 -0.23 -0.36 -14.79
C ARG A 77 0.89 -0.52 -13.77
N SER A 78 0.61 -1.20 -12.67
CA SER A 78 1.59 -1.54 -11.66
C SER A 78 1.52 -3.02 -11.31
N VAL A 79 2.70 -3.64 -11.18
CA VAL A 79 2.84 -5.00 -10.68
C VAL A 79 2.29 -5.04 -9.26
N ALA A 80 1.47 -6.04 -8.99
CA ALA A 80 0.92 -6.29 -7.68
C ALA A 80 1.02 -7.77 -7.30
N HIS A 81 1.09 -8.01 -6.00
CA HIS A 81 1.04 -9.31 -5.37
C HIS A 81 -0.13 -9.31 -4.39
N GLY A 82 -1.19 -10.03 -4.74
CA GLY A 82 -2.37 -10.25 -3.91
C GLY A 82 -2.15 -11.37 -2.92
N TYR A 83 -2.60 -11.18 -1.69
CA TYR A 83 -2.63 -12.19 -0.63
C TYR A 83 -4.04 -12.32 -0.08
N LEU A 84 -4.58 -13.53 -0.07
CA LEU A 84 -5.89 -13.82 0.49
C LEU A 84 -5.76 -14.02 2.01
N VAL A 85 -6.29 -13.07 2.78
CA VAL A 85 -6.11 -13.01 4.24
C VAL A 85 -7.43 -12.87 4.99
N GLU A 86 -7.39 -13.13 6.29
CA GLU A 86 -8.49 -12.84 7.21
C GLU A 86 -8.65 -11.32 7.41
N HIS A 87 -9.86 -10.86 7.77
CA HIS A 87 -10.10 -9.43 8.01
C HIS A 87 -9.22 -8.91 9.15
N ASP A 88 -9.06 -9.68 10.22
CA ASP A 88 -8.22 -9.32 11.37
C ASP A 88 -6.74 -9.23 11.01
N GLN A 89 -6.25 -10.07 10.08
CA GLN A 89 -4.89 -9.96 9.55
C GLN A 89 -4.70 -8.68 8.73
N PHE A 90 -5.70 -8.29 7.93
CA PHE A 90 -5.67 -7.05 7.16
C PHE A 90 -5.73 -5.82 8.07
N ALA A 91 -6.64 -5.80 9.05
CA ALA A 91 -6.73 -4.73 10.05
C ALA A 91 -5.43 -4.58 10.85
N HIS A 92 -4.82 -5.70 11.26
CA HIS A 92 -3.50 -5.71 11.90
C HIS A 92 -2.41 -5.09 11.02
N LEU A 93 -2.35 -5.46 9.74
CA LEU A 93 -1.39 -4.86 8.79
C LEU A 93 -1.56 -3.34 8.73
N LEU A 94 -2.81 -2.85 8.66
CA LEU A 94 -3.10 -1.42 8.61
C LEU A 94 -2.68 -0.71 9.90
N ALA A 95 -2.96 -1.30 11.05
CA ALA A 95 -2.58 -0.76 12.35
C ALA A 95 -1.06 -0.63 12.48
N VAL A 96 -0.31 -1.65 12.05
CA VAL A 96 1.16 -1.64 12.06
C VAL A 96 1.74 -0.63 11.07
N GLU A 97 1.24 -0.55 9.84
CA GLU A 97 1.68 0.47 8.85
C GLU A 97 1.41 1.91 9.33
N ASN A 98 0.33 2.10 10.09
CA ASN A 98 -0.08 3.41 10.59
C ASN A 98 0.39 3.71 12.02
N VAL A 99 1.09 2.78 12.69
CA VAL A 99 1.58 2.93 14.06
C VAL A 99 0.45 3.36 15.00
N VAL A 100 -0.63 2.59 15.01
CA VAL A 100 -1.78 2.74 15.91
C VAL A 100 -2.13 1.39 16.53
N ASP A 101 -2.86 1.40 17.64
CA ASP A 101 -3.20 0.16 18.36
C ASP A 101 -4.24 -0.69 17.62
N ASP A 102 -5.20 -0.04 16.94
CA ASP A 102 -6.26 -0.70 16.20
C ASP A 102 -6.80 0.21 15.08
N ILE A 103 -7.34 -0.40 14.02
CA ILE A 103 -8.01 0.29 12.91
C ILE A 103 -9.29 -0.46 12.54
N HIS A 104 -10.41 0.27 12.58
CA HIS A 104 -11.63 -0.20 11.96
C HIS A 104 -11.54 -0.05 10.44
N VAL A 105 -11.66 -1.18 9.73
CA VAL A 105 -11.68 -1.22 8.27
C VAL A 105 -13.13 -1.26 7.83
N VAL A 106 -13.54 -0.31 6.99
CA VAL A 106 -14.84 -0.35 6.31
C VAL A 106 -14.95 -1.64 5.53
N GLU A 107 -16.12 -2.29 5.58
CA GLU A 107 -16.35 -3.53 4.84
C GLU A 107 -16.12 -3.29 3.34
N PRO A 108 -15.19 -4.02 2.68
CA PRO A 108 -14.83 -3.75 1.29
C PRO A 108 -16.01 -3.81 0.32
N THR A 109 -17.06 -4.55 0.66
CA THR A 109 -18.29 -4.66 -0.14
C THR A 109 -19.18 -3.41 -0.06
N GLU A 110 -18.95 -2.53 0.92
CA GLU A 110 -19.63 -1.24 1.04
C GLU A 110 -18.95 -0.14 0.23
N ILE A 111 -17.77 -0.42 -0.33
CA ILE A 111 -17.02 0.49 -1.20
C ILE A 111 -17.24 0.04 -2.65
N GLU A 112 -17.70 0.96 -3.50
CA GLU A 112 -17.83 0.71 -4.95
C GLU A 112 -16.46 0.39 -5.58
N VAL A 113 -16.44 -0.50 -6.56
CA VAL A 113 -15.18 -0.84 -7.27
C VAL A 113 -14.61 0.41 -7.95
N GLY A 114 -13.33 0.70 -7.68
CA GLY A 114 -12.64 1.91 -8.12
C GLY A 114 -12.78 3.11 -7.18
N ALA A 115 -13.61 3.02 -6.14
CA ALA A 115 -13.74 4.06 -5.13
C ALA A 115 -12.79 3.84 -3.94
N VAL A 116 -12.65 4.88 -3.12
CA VAL A 116 -11.81 4.89 -1.92
C VAL A 116 -12.69 4.95 -0.68
N GLY A 117 -12.47 4.01 0.24
CA GLY A 117 -12.91 4.09 1.63
C GLY A 117 -11.84 4.77 2.48
N LEU A 118 -12.26 5.73 3.30
CA LEU A 118 -11.38 6.46 4.19
C LEU A 118 -11.17 5.70 5.50
N LEU A 119 -9.92 5.61 5.96
CA LEU A 119 -9.60 5.08 7.29
C LEU A 119 -9.78 6.17 8.34
N ASP A 120 -10.39 5.81 9.47
CA ASP A 120 -10.56 6.67 10.64
C ASP A 120 -9.27 6.66 11.49
N ILE A 121 -8.27 7.38 11.00
CA ILE A 121 -6.99 7.58 11.68
C ILE A 121 -6.70 9.06 11.82
N ASP A 122 -5.99 9.45 12.88
CA ASP A 122 -5.59 10.85 13.06
C ASP A 122 -4.68 11.31 11.91
N ARG A 123 -5.20 12.25 11.12
CA ARG A 123 -4.54 12.80 9.92
C ARG A 123 -3.69 14.03 10.20
N ARG A 124 -3.46 14.37 11.47
CA ARG A 124 -2.79 15.61 11.87
C ARG A 124 -1.36 15.35 12.34
N GLY A 125 -0.47 16.29 12.03
CA GLY A 125 0.90 16.34 12.57
C GLY A 125 1.99 15.63 11.74
N GLN A 126 3.24 15.82 12.17
CA GLN A 126 4.45 15.39 11.43
C GLN A 126 4.61 13.86 11.35
N ALA A 127 3.95 13.12 12.25
CA ALA A 127 3.89 11.66 12.24
C ALA A 127 3.04 11.08 11.08
N PHE A 128 2.24 11.90 10.40
CA PHE A 128 1.31 11.48 9.35
C PHE A 128 1.91 11.49 7.93
N ARG A 129 3.13 11.99 7.74
CA ARG A 129 3.71 12.25 6.42
C ARG A 129 3.99 11.01 5.54
N GLY A 130 3.85 9.80 6.05
CA GLY A 130 4.08 8.55 5.31
C GLY A 130 3.06 7.44 5.62
N LYS A 131 1.88 7.80 6.12
CA LYS A 131 0.81 6.88 6.55
C LYS A 131 -0.22 6.66 5.44
N TYR A 132 -0.87 5.49 5.45
CA TYR A 132 -1.95 5.15 4.52
C TYR A 132 -3.30 5.43 5.19
N ASP A 133 -4.08 6.36 4.66
CA ASP A 133 -5.39 6.77 5.18
C ASP A 133 -6.56 6.36 4.28
N ALA A 134 -6.29 5.56 3.24
CA ALA A 134 -7.27 5.18 2.24
C ALA A 134 -7.16 3.70 1.85
N VAL A 135 -8.30 3.03 1.75
CA VAL A 135 -8.46 1.72 1.13
C VAL A 135 -9.11 1.91 -0.23
N LEU A 136 -8.38 1.59 -1.29
CA LEU A 136 -8.88 1.62 -2.66
C LEU A 136 -9.48 0.26 -3.02
N ARG A 137 -10.73 0.25 -3.44
CA ARG A 137 -11.44 -0.96 -3.88
C ARG A 137 -11.04 -1.33 -5.30
N LEU A 138 -10.51 -2.53 -5.47
CA LEU A 138 -10.17 -3.13 -6.78
C LEU A 138 -11.27 -4.10 -7.22
N PRO A 139 -11.29 -4.58 -8.48
CA PRO A 139 -12.19 -5.66 -8.88
C PRO A 139 -12.00 -6.93 -8.05
N ASP A 140 -13.06 -7.70 -7.84
CA ASP A 140 -13.00 -8.96 -7.09
C ASP A 140 -12.06 -9.96 -7.75
N ILE A 141 -11.38 -10.76 -6.91
CA ILE A 141 -10.57 -11.90 -7.35
C ILE A 141 -11.32 -13.15 -6.89
N ASP A 142 -11.80 -13.93 -7.87
CA ASP A 142 -12.63 -15.13 -7.66
C ASP A 142 -13.89 -14.88 -6.82
N GLY A 143 -14.51 -13.72 -7.00
CA GLY A 143 -15.72 -13.33 -6.26
C GLY A 143 -15.47 -12.93 -4.80
N ILE A 144 -14.19 -12.77 -4.40
CA ILE A 144 -13.80 -12.26 -3.10
C ILE A 144 -13.35 -10.79 -3.25
N PRO A 145 -13.80 -9.88 -2.37
CA PRO A 145 -13.39 -8.48 -2.43
C PRO A 145 -11.87 -8.31 -2.38
N ALA A 146 -11.36 -7.45 -3.26
CA ALA A 146 -9.96 -7.09 -3.33
C ALA A 146 -9.77 -5.60 -3.07
N VAL A 147 -8.76 -5.29 -2.26
CA VAL A 147 -8.43 -3.91 -1.90
C VAL A 147 -6.93 -3.71 -1.91
N THR A 148 -6.53 -2.46 -2.09
CA THR A 148 -5.19 -2.01 -1.79
C THR A 148 -5.25 -0.83 -0.81
N VAL A 149 -4.14 -0.54 -0.14
CA VAL A 149 -4.01 0.64 0.71
C VAL A 149 -3.24 1.73 -0.02
N THR A 150 -3.65 2.99 0.12
CA THR A 150 -2.97 4.16 -0.47
C THR A 150 -3.22 5.40 0.39
N SER A 151 -2.96 6.59 -0.15
CA SER A 151 -3.30 7.87 0.46
C SER A 151 -4.49 8.51 -0.25
N SER A 152 -5.41 9.10 0.50
CA SER A 152 -6.53 9.90 0.01
C SER A 152 -6.10 11.27 -0.52
N THR A 153 -4.95 11.76 -0.05
CA THR A 153 -4.41 13.08 -0.40
C THR A 153 -3.00 12.99 -0.95
N VAL A 154 -2.59 14.04 -1.66
CA VAL A 154 -1.23 14.14 -2.21
C VAL A 154 -0.24 14.41 -1.08
N ARG A 155 0.82 13.60 -1.05
CA ARG A 155 1.93 13.78 -0.10
C ARG A 155 3.06 14.56 -0.75
N GLU A 156 3.85 15.24 0.07
CA GLU A 156 5.03 15.99 -0.37
C GLU A 156 5.95 15.09 -1.22
N ARG A 157 6.45 15.62 -2.35
CA ARG A 157 7.35 14.88 -3.22
C ARG A 157 8.66 14.57 -2.49
N GLY A 158 9.25 13.42 -2.79
CA GLY A 158 10.55 13.03 -2.27
C GLY A 158 11.11 11.80 -2.99
N THR A 159 12.29 11.38 -2.55
CA THR A 159 13.00 10.24 -3.12
C THR A 159 12.93 9.07 -2.15
N PRO A 160 12.57 7.85 -2.60
CA PRO A 160 12.67 6.66 -1.75
C PRO A 160 14.13 6.34 -1.43
N ALA A 161 14.39 5.70 -0.29
CA ALA A 161 15.73 5.25 0.04
C ALA A 161 16.13 3.99 -0.76
N ASP A 162 17.42 3.85 -1.07
CA ASP A 162 17.93 2.75 -1.90
C ASP A 162 17.52 1.36 -1.41
N ARG A 163 17.59 1.11 -0.09
CA ARG A 163 17.16 -0.18 0.49
C ARG A 163 15.68 -0.48 0.25
N TYR A 164 14.84 0.56 0.18
CA TYR A 164 13.41 0.42 -0.07
C TYR A 164 13.15 0.09 -1.54
N VAL A 165 13.84 0.80 -2.44
CA VAL A 165 13.86 0.53 -3.89
C VAL A 165 14.31 -0.92 -4.15
N GLN A 166 15.39 -1.37 -3.52
CA GLN A 166 15.90 -2.74 -3.65
C GLN A 166 14.86 -3.78 -3.18
N THR A 167 14.16 -3.52 -2.07
CA THR A 167 13.11 -4.43 -1.58
C THR A 167 11.96 -4.55 -2.58
N ILE A 168 11.52 -3.44 -3.17
CA ILE A 168 10.48 -3.44 -4.21
C ILE A 168 11.00 -4.16 -5.46
N GLY A 169 12.22 -3.88 -5.91
CA GLY A 169 12.85 -4.54 -7.06
C GLY A 169 12.94 -6.05 -6.89
N ARG A 170 13.33 -6.55 -5.70
CA ARG A 170 13.30 -7.98 -5.37
C ARG A 170 11.90 -8.58 -5.49
N GLY A 171 10.87 -7.84 -5.07
CA GLY A 171 9.48 -8.25 -5.23
C GLY A 171 9.06 -8.32 -6.70
N VAL A 172 9.37 -7.31 -7.50
CA VAL A 172 9.06 -7.27 -8.95
C VAL A 172 9.78 -8.41 -9.69
N ALA A 173 11.06 -8.64 -9.38
CA ALA A 173 11.85 -9.71 -9.98
C ALA A 173 11.37 -11.13 -9.60
N ALA A 174 10.64 -11.26 -8.49
CA ALA A 174 10.00 -12.52 -8.10
C ALA A 174 8.66 -12.77 -8.81
N SER A 175 8.11 -11.77 -9.48
CA SER A 175 6.87 -11.91 -10.25
C SER A 175 7.09 -12.76 -11.52
N PRO A 176 6.05 -13.43 -12.04
CA PRO A 176 6.14 -14.22 -13.27
C PRO A 176 6.09 -13.35 -14.54
N PHE A 177 6.06 -12.02 -14.40
CA PHE A 177 5.93 -11.11 -15.53
C PHE A 177 7.29 -10.84 -16.17
N ASP A 178 7.30 -10.69 -17.49
CA ASP A 178 8.48 -10.27 -18.25
C ASP A 178 8.68 -8.75 -18.08
N VAL A 179 9.24 -8.37 -16.93
CA VAL A 179 9.46 -6.97 -16.52
C VAL A 179 10.86 -6.84 -15.94
N ASP A 180 11.63 -5.90 -16.46
CA ASP A 180 12.90 -5.51 -15.86
C ASP A 180 12.64 -4.71 -14.56
N ALA A 181 13.01 -5.30 -13.42
CA ALA A 181 12.69 -4.74 -12.11
C ALA A 181 13.33 -3.37 -11.86
N ASP A 182 14.57 -3.17 -12.32
CA ASP A 182 15.29 -1.91 -12.13
C ASP A 182 14.65 -0.79 -12.96
N THR A 183 14.34 -1.05 -14.23
CA THR A 183 13.63 -0.12 -15.11
C THR A 183 12.25 0.20 -14.56
N TYR A 184 11.50 -0.81 -14.11
CA TYR A 184 10.16 -0.64 -13.54
C TYR A 184 10.16 0.32 -12.34
N VAL A 185 11.10 0.14 -11.41
CA VAL A 185 11.18 1.01 -10.23
C VAL A 185 11.70 2.40 -10.60
N ALA A 186 12.67 2.49 -11.54
CA ALA A 186 13.17 3.77 -12.03
C ALA A 186 12.07 4.62 -12.71
N ASP A 187 11.21 3.99 -13.52
CA ASP A 187 10.07 4.65 -14.17
C ASP A 187 9.06 5.16 -13.14
N ALA A 188 8.78 4.37 -12.09
CA ALA A 188 7.92 4.79 -10.99
C ALA A 188 8.52 6.00 -10.23
N ILE A 189 9.83 6.02 -9.98
CA ILE A 189 10.53 7.17 -9.37
C ILE A 189 10.43 8.39 -10.28
N ALA A 190 10.72 8.25 -11.58
CA ALA A 190 10.66 9.35 -12.53
C ALA A 190 9.24 9.98 -12.59
N ARG A 191 8.20 9.14 -12.67
CA ARG A 191 6.80 9.59 -12.69
C ARG A 191 6.35 10.24 -11.38
N SER A 192 7.01 9.96 -10.26
CA SER A 192 6.71 10.59 -8.97
C SER A 192 6.90 12.12 -9.00
N SER A 193 7.66 12.63 -9.96
CA SER A 193 7.84 14.08 -10.20
C SER A 193 6.71 14.73 -11.01
N THR A 194 5.94 13.94 -11.78
CA THR A 194 4.94 14.42 -12.75
C THR A 194 3.51 14.01 -12.45
N ILE A 195 3.30 13.07 -11.51
CA ILE A 195 1.95 12.70 -11.11
C ILE A 195 1.24 13.93 -10.54
N THR A 196 0.12 14.26 -11.16
CA THR A 196 -0.86 15.26 -10.73
C THR A 196 -2.09 14.45 -10.34
N LEU A 197 -2.52 14.57 -9.10
CA LEU A 197 -3.74 13.94 -8.60
C LEU A 197 -4.74 15.06 -8.32
N PRO A 198 -6.06 14.77 -8.35
CA PRO A 198 -7.08 15.80 -8.14
C PRO A 198 -6.80 16.62 -6.87
N GLU A 199 -6.88 17.94 -7.01
CA GLU A 199 -6.75 18.86 -5.87
C GLU A 199 -7.80 18.51 -4.81
N GLU A 200 -7.45 18.63 -3.53
CA GLU A 200 -8.43 18.54 -2.45
C GLU A 200 -9.60 19.47 -2.79
N SER A 201 -10.82 18.93 -2.82
CA SER A 201 -12.00 19.77 -2.77
C SER A 201 -11.94 20.56 -1.47
N ASP A 202 -11.61 21.84 -1.60
CA ASP A 202 -11.53 22.81 -0.52
C ASP A 202 -12.84 22.81 0.29
N GLU A 203 -12.88 22.06 1.39
CA GLU A 203 -14.02 22.03 2.32
C GLU A 203 -14.24 23.39 3.01
N SER A 204 -13.39 24.40 2.76
CA SER A 204 -13.63 25.77 3.22
C SER A 204 -14.70 26.54 2.42
N ARG A 205 -15.29 25.92 1.38
CA ARG A 205 -16.34 26.52 0.52
C ARG A 205 -17.78 26.13 0.83
N LEU A 206 -18.11 25.74 2.06
CA LEU A 206 -19.52 25.69 2.47
C LEU A 206 -20.05 27.12 2.71
N PRO A 207 -21.09 27.59 1.98
CA PRO A 207 -21.70 28.88 2.25
C PRO A 207 -22.39 28.85 3.62
N ARG A 208 -22.14 29.90 4.42
CA ARG A 208 -22.87 30.19 5.67
C ARG A 208 -24.34 30.48 5.40
#